data_AF-D5BP87-F1
#
_entry.id   AF-D5BP87-F1
#
_cell.length_a   1.000
_cell.length_b   1.000
_cell.length_c   1.000
_cell.angle_alpha   90.00
_cell.angle_beta   90.00
_cell.angle_gamma   90.00
#
_symmetry.space_group_name_H-M   'P 1'
#
loop_
_entity.id
_entity.type
_entity.pdbx_description
1 polymer ?
#
loop_
_entity_poly.entity_id
_entity_poly.type
_entity_poly.pdbx_seq_one_letter_code
_entity_poly.pdbx_strand_id
1 'polypeptide(L)'
;MRIFIPLFIFFVSLLPSLASAHQCKLENGSTEAILVYNSCKADLAAGMSQHQSDARKPRSDRELALEDENLQLRQKLGAIRNDLLDILRDLPN
;
A
#
# COMPACT_ATOMS: atom_id res chain seq x y z
N MET A 1 -41.29 33.05 6.98
CA MET A 1 -40.44 31.83 7.00
C MET A 1 -40.40 31.05 5.68
N ARG A 2 -40.84 31.59 4.53
CA ARG A 2 -40.88 30.84 3.25
C ARG A 2 -39.65 31.04 2.33
N ILE A 3 -38.81 32.05 2.59
CA ILE A 3 -37.66 32.42 1.76
C ILE A 3 -36.33 31.87 2.30
N PHE A 4 -36.29 31.43 3.56
CA PHE A 4 -35.07 30.89 4.19
C PHE A 4 -34.73 29.46 3.72
N ILE A 5 -35.73 28.68 3.33
CA ILE A 5 -35.58 27.29 2.87
C ILE A 5 -34.79 27.21 1.55
N PRO A 6 -35.10 27.98 0.49
CA PRO A 6 -34.31 27.91 -0.75
C PRO A 6 -32.88 28.42 -0.57
N LEU A 7 -32.66 29.41 0.31
CA LEU A 7 -31.33 29.97 0.55
C LEU A 7 -30.40 28.97 1.25
N PHE A 8 -30.94 28.16 2.16
CA PHE A 8 -30.21 27.12 2.89
C PHE A 8 -29.81 25.95 1.96
N ILE A 9 -30.68 25.58 1.01
CA ILE A 9 -30.40 24.54 0.01
C ILE A 9 -29.29 24.98 -0.94
N PHE A 10 -29.30 26.25 -1.37
CA PHE A 10 -28.26 26.82 -2.25
C PHE A 10 -26.87 26.84 -1.58
N PHE A 11 -26.83 27.06 -0.26
CA PHE A 11 -25.59 27.06 0.52
C PHE A 11 -24.96 25.67 0.65
N VAL A 12 -25.76 24.60 0.75
CA VAL A 12 -25.26 23.22 0.88
C VAL A 12 -24.67 22.70 -0.44
N SER A 13 -25.17 23.15 -1.59
CA SER A 13 -24.62 22.79 -2.91
C SER A 13 -23.28 23.45 -3.26
N LEU A 14 -22.83 24.45 -2.49
CA LEU A 14 -21.57 25.14 -2.73
C LEU A 14 -20.38 24.52 -1.98
N LEU A 15 -20.60 23.48 -1.17
CA LEU A 15 -19.50 22.73 -0.60
C LEU A 15 -18.87 21.87 -1.70
N PRO A 16 -17.58 22.07 -2.05
CA PRO A 16 -16.89 21.18 -2.96
C PRO A 16 -16.93 19.77 -2.37
N SER A 17 -17.29 18.78 -3.18
CA SER A 17 -17.23 17.38 -2.79
C SER A 17 -15.76 16.99 -2.55
N LEU A 18 -15.26 17.12 -1.33
CA LEU A 18 -13.97 16.62 -0.88
C LEU A 18 -13.98 15.08 -0.70
N ALA A 19 -14.62 14.37 -1.63
CA ALA A 19 -14.68 12.93 -1.66
C ALA A 19 -13.86 12.38 -2.84
N SER A 20 -12.59 12.79 -2.94
CA SER A 20 -11.61 11.97 -3.67
C SER A 20 -11.19 10.83 -2.75
N ALA A 21 -11.96 9.74 -2.74
CA ALA A 21 -11.43 8.48 -2.27
C ALA A 21 -10.26 8.13 -3.19
N HIS A 22 -9.02 8.24 -2.70
CA HIS A 22 -7.82 7.84 -3.44
C HIS A 22 -7.98 6.39 -3.89
N GLN A 23 -8.32 6.18 -5.16
CA GLN A 23 -8.38 4.84 -5.75
C GLN A 23 -6.95 4.40 -6.03
N CYS A 24 -6.41 3.55 -5.17
CA CYS A 24 -5.11 2.93 -5.43
C CYS A 24 -5.23 2.04 -6.67
N LYS A 25 -4.50 2.38 -7.73
CA LYS A 25 -4.49 1.64 -8.99
C LYS A 25 -3.11 1.05 -9.21
N LEU A 26 -3.07 -0.22 -9.63
CA LEU A 26 -1.84 -0.88 -10.03
C LEU A 26 -1.55 -0.54 -11.50
N GLU A 27 -0.50 0.24 -11.76
CA GLU A 27 -0.16 0.72 -13.10
C GLU A 27 0.42 -0.38 -14.00
N ASN A 28 1.27 -1.26 -13.44
CA ASN A 28 1.86 -2.41 -14.13
C ASN A 28 2.35 -3.47 -13.13
N GLY A 29 2.97 -4.55 -13.63
CA GLY A 29 3.47 -5.67 -12.82
C GLY A 29 4.90 -5.51 -12.27
N SER A 30 5.52 -4.33 -12.37
CA SER A 30 6.87 -4.11 -11.85
C SER A 30 6.88 -4.07 -10.32
N THR A 31 8.01 -4.40 -9.71
CA THR A 31 8.21 -4.35 -8.26
C THR A 31 7.94 -2.96 -7.69
N GLU A 32 8.36 -1.92 -8.40
CA GLU A 32 8.19 -0.52 -8.00
C GLU A 32 6.70 -0.14 -8.04
N ALA A 33 5.97 -0.54 -9.08
CA ALA A 33 4.54 -0.29 -9.19
C ALA A 33 3.75 -1.01 -8.09
N ILE A 34 4.15 -2.24 -7.74
CA ILE A 34 3.56 -3.00 -6.64
C ILE A 34 3.83 -2.32 -5.29
N LEU A 35 5.04 -1.81 -5.06
CA LEU A 35 5.39 -1.08 -3.83
C LEU A 35 4.55 0.19 -3.67
N VAL A 36 4.42 0.98 -4.74
CA VAL A 36 3.60 2.21 -4.75
C VAL A 36 2.12 1.90 -4.55
N TYR A 37 1.61 0.84 -5.18
CA TYR A 37 0.23 0.40 -4.96
C TYR A 37 0.00 -0.03 -3.51
N ASN A 38 0.91 -0.80 -2.94
CA ASN A 38 0.81 -1.29 -1.57
C ASN A 38 0.93 -0.16 -0.54
N SER A 39 1.79 0.83 -0.77
CA SER A 39 1.88 2.01 0.10
C SER A 39 0.59 2.82 0.07
N CYS A 40 0.05 3.10 -1.12
CA CYS A 40 -1.25 3.77 -1.27
C CYS A 40 -2.37 3.01 -0.53
N LYS A 41 -2.41 1.68 -0.68
CA LYS A 41 -3.42 0.84 -0.03
C LYS A 41 -3.30 0.88 1.50
N ALA A 42 -2.07 0.91 2.03
CA ALA A 42 -1.81 1.03 3.45
C ALA A 42 -2.24 2.41 3.98
N ASP A 43 -1.95 3.49 3.24
CA ASP A 43 -2.33 4.85 3.59
C ASP A 43 -3.86 5.02 3.58
N LEU A 44 -4.56 4.42 2.61
CA LEU A 44 -6.02 4.43 2.58
C LEU A 44 -6.62 3.69 3.78
N ALA A 45 -6.07 2.53 4.13
CA ALA A 45 -6.49 1.78 5.31
C ALA A 45 -6.20 2.56 6.62
N ALA A 46 -5.07 3.27 6.69
CA ALA A 46 -4.69 4.10 7.84
C ALA A 46 -5.56 5.37 7.95
N GLY A 47 -5.89 6.02 6.83
CA GLY A 47 -6.82 7.16 6.79
C GLY A 47 -8.24 6.76 7.20
N MET A 48 -8.67 5.54 6.85
CA MET A 48 -9.91 4.96 7.38
C MET A 48 -9.79 4.59 8.87
N SER A 49 -8.61 4.17 9.32
CA SER A 49 -8.37 3.82 10.72
C SER A 49 -8.10 5.03 11.62
N GLN A 50 -7.83 6.24 11.11
CA GLN A 50 -7.61 7.43 11.94
C GLN A 50 -8.89 7.93 12.64
N HIS A 51 -10.07 7.42 12.27
CA HIS A 51 -11.29 7.54 13.09
C HIS A 51 -11.41 6.48 14.20
N GLN A 52 -10.45 5.56 14.30
CA GLN A 52 -10.30 4.55 15.35
C GLN A 52 -8.94 4.77 16.02
N SER A 53 -8.96 5.67 17.01
CA SER A 53 -7.81 6.11 17.79
C SER A 53 -6.89 4.97 18.25
N ASP A 54 -5.59 5.21 18.10
CA ASP A 54 -4.54 4.94 19.07
C ASP A 54 -4.44 3.52 19.64
N ALA A 55 -3.69 2.68 18.92
CA ALA A 55 -2.57 1.96 19.49
C ALA A 55 -1.69 1.48 18.34
N ARG A 56 -0.37 1.61 18.46
CA ARG A 56 0.55 0.80 17.66
C ARG A 56 0.19 -0.66 17.94
N LYS A 57 -0.63 -1.25 17.08
CA LYS A 57 -1.12 -2.62 17.23
C LYS A 57 0.13 -3.51 17.37
N PRO A 58 0.24 -4.32 18.43
CA PRO A 58 1.30 -5.30 18.51
C PRO A 58 1.32 -6.07 17.20
N ARG A 59 2.50 -6.20 16.58
CA ARG A 59 2.64 -6.99 15.35
C ARG A 59 2.07 -8.37 15.61
N SER A 60 1.16 -8.80 14.74
CA SER A 60 0.56 -10.12 14.92
C SER A 60 1.63 -11.20 14.72
N ASP A 61 1.47 -12.35 15.37
CA ASP A 61 2.37 -13.49 15.17
C ASP A 61 2.50 -13.88 13.69
N ARG A 62 1.43 -13.66 12.91
CA ARG A 62 1.42 -13.85 11.46
C ARG A 62 2.35 -12.88 10.72
N GLU A 63 2.41 -11.62 11.14
CA GLU A 63 3.31 -10.63 10.53
C GLU A 63 4.77 -10.97 10.81
N LEU A 64 5.08 -11.43 12.03
CA LEU A 64 6.43 -11.88 12.39
C LEU A 64 6.84 -13.12 11.60
N ALA A 65 5.93 -14.09 11.45
CA ALA A 65 6.18 -15.28 10.63
C ALA A 65 6.43 -14.94 9.15
N LEU A 66 5.66 -14.00 8.59
CA LEU A 66 5.84 -13.55 7.21
C LEU A 66 7.16 -12.79 6.99
N GLU A 67 7.65 -12.07 8.00
CA GLU A 67 8.97 -11.41 7.91
C GLU A 67 10.12 -12.42 7.95
N ASP A 68 10.03 -13.43 8.81
CA ASP A 68 11.00 -14.52 8.85
C ASP A 68 11.03 -15.30 7.53
N GLU A 69 9.86 -15.66 6.99
CA GLU A 69 9.77 -16.31 5.68
C GLU A 69 10.37 -15.46 4.57
N ASN A 70 10.09 -14.16 4.55
CA ASN A 70 10.70 -13.23 3.59
C ASN A 70 12.23 -13.18 3.70
N LEU A 71 12.78 -13.18 4.91
CA LEU A 71 14.22 -13.19 5.13
C LEU A 71 14.84 -14.48 4.55
N GLN A 72 14.24 -15.63 4.85
CA GLN A 72 14.69 -16.92 4.32
C GLN A 72 14.63 -16.96 2.78
N LEU A 73 13.55 -16.44 2.18
CA LEU A 73 13.41 -16.38 0.73
C LEU A 73 14.47 -15.50 0.08
N ARG A 74 14.79 -14.36 0.67
CA ARG A 74 15.86 -13.47 0.19
C ARG A 74 17.24 -14.12 0.23
N GLN A 75 17.52 -14.89 1.28
CA GLN A 75 18.77 -15.65 1.38
C GLN A 75 18.85 -16.72 0.29
N LYS A 76 17.77 -17.48 0.05
CA LYS A 76 17.70 -18.48 -1.02
C LYS A 76 17.91 -17.85 -2.40
N LEU A 77 17.27 -16.71 -2.67
CA LEU A 77 17.48 -15.97 -3.91
C LEU A 77 18.94 -15.51 -4.07
N GLY A 78 19.57 -15.05 -2.98
CA GLY A 78 20.98 -14.67 -2.98
C GLY A 78 21.91 -15.84 -3.32
N ALA A 79 21.66 -17.02 -2.74
CA ALA A 79 22.41 -18.23 -3.04
C ALA A 79 22.27 -18.64 -4.52
N ILE A 80 21.03 -18.75 -5.00
CA ILE A 80 20.75 -19.09 -6.41
C ILE A 80 21.42 -18.10 -7.36
N ARG A 81 21.37 -16.78 -7.04
CA ARG A 81 22.03 -15.76 -7.86
C ARG A 81 23.54 -16.00 -7.94
N ASN A 82 24.18 -16.32 -6.82
CA ASN A 82 25.62 -16.56 -6.78
C ASN A 82 25.98 -17.85 -7.54
N ASP A 83 25.21 -18.92 -7.35
CA ASP A 83 25.40 -20.17 -8.09
C ASP A 83 25.30 -19.94 -9.60
N LEU A 84 24.31 -19.15 -10.04
CA LEU A 84 24.16 -18.77 -11.45
C LEU A 84 25.36 -17.97 -11.97
N LEU A 85 25.89 -17.04 -11.16
CA LEU A 85 27.06 -16.25 -11.54
C LEU A 85 28.33 -17.11 -11.63
N ASP A 86 28.50 -18.07 -10.73
CA ASP A 86 29.62 -19.01 -10.77
C ASP A 86 29.54 -19.92 -12.00
N ILE A 87 28.35 -20.43 -12.33
CA ILE A 87 28.14 -21.18 -13.57
C ILE A 87 28.51 -20.33 -14.78
N LEU A 88 28.03 -19.09 -14.86
CA LEU A 88 28.33 -18.18 -15.98
C LEU A 88 29.82 -17.86 -16.10
N ARG A 89 30.57 -17.81 -14.99
CA ARG A 89 32.02 -17.61 -15.00
C ARG A 89 32.76 -18.82 -15.55
N ASP A 90 32.25 -20.02 -15.26
CA ASP A 90 32.89 -21.28 -15.62
C ASP A 90 32.50 -21.76 -17.04
N LEU A 91 31.65 -21.01 -17.75
CA LEU A 91 31.33 -21.28 -19.17
C LEU A 91 32.57 -21.01 -20.06
N PRO A 92 33.03 -21.99 -20.85
CA PRO A 92 34.06 -21.75 -21.85
C PRO A 92 33.52 -20.86 -22.98
N ASN A 93 34.39 -19.99 -23.54
CA ASN A 93 34.07 -19.13 -24.69
C ASN A 93 33.61 -19.92 -25.92
#